data_AF-A0A9N9H1P4-F1
#
_entry.id   AF-A0A9N9H1P4-F1
#
_cell.length_a   1.000
_cell.length_b   1.000
_cell.length_c   1.000
_cell.angle_alpha   90.00
_cell.angle_beta   90.00
_cell.angle_gamma   90.00
#
_symmetry.space_group_name_H-M   'P 1'
#
loop_
_entity.id
_entity.type
_entity.pdbx_description
1 polymer ?
#
loop_
_entity_poly.entity_id
_entity_poly.type
_entity_poly.pdbx_seq_one_letter_code
_entity_poly.pdbx_strand_id
1 'polypeptide(L)'
;MDNATSHKKIDSLTSLTFEQHPCDGWGIISAFNSHYKLMFIQNRVVAYDVPMDNNTESTPFTIKDAIYTVANAWDRVSQQVIVNCWQKTRILFSTNDEIEETERAFEEEWVDNCVSMERLFN
;
A
#
# COMPACT_ATOMS: atom_id res chain seq x y z
N MET A 1 -0.86 -16.96 4.71
CA MET A 1 -1.63 -18.02 4.02
C MET A 1 -2.91 -18.14 4.82
N ASP A 2 -4.07 -18.08 4.18
CA ASP A 2 -5.38 -18.08 4.83
C ASP A 2 -6.12 -19.40 4.56
N ASN A 3 -7.28 -19.59 5.18
CA ASN A 3 -8.13 -20.77 4.98
C ASN A 3 -9.07 -20.64 3.77
N ALA A 4 -8.63 -19.95 2.70
CA ALA A 4 -9.36 -19.93 1.44
C ALA A 4 -9.59 -21.37 0.94
N THR A 5 -10.71 -21.63 0.26
CA THR A 5 -11.11 -22.98 -0.18
C THR A 5 -10.08 -23.64 -1.11
N SER A 6 -9.26 -22.85 -1.78
CA SER A 6 -8.14 -23.30 -2.62
C SER A 6 -6.88 -23.70 -1.84
N HIS A 7 -6.77 -23.33 -0.56
CA HIS A 7 -5.60 -23.62 0.27
C HIS A 7 -5.79 -24.90 1.08
N LYS A 8 -4.66 -25.58 1.38
CA LYS A 8 -4.67 -26.69 2.34
C LYS A 8 -5.05 -26.13 3.71
N LYS A 9 -6.08 -26.70 4.32
CA LYS A 9 -6.50 -26.32 5.66
C LYS A 9 -5.38 -26.60 6.65
N ILE A 10 -4.97 -25.57 7.39
CA ILE A 10 -4.01 -25.68 8.48
C ILE A 10 -4.74 -25.24 9.74
N ASP A 11 -4.98 -26.18 10.66
CA ASP A 11 -5.82 -25.92 11.83
C ASP A 11 -5.23 -24.82 12.75
N SER A 12 -3.90 -24.61 12.73
CA SER A 12 -3.21 -23.56 13.47
C SER A 12 -3.39 -22.14 12.91
N LEU A 13 -3.85 -21.97 11.65
CA LEU A 13 -4.06 -20.68 11.00
C LEU A 13 -5.46 -20.09 11.25
N THR A 14 -6.33 -20.83 11.94
CA THR A 14 -7.72 -20.42 12.23
C THR A 14 -7.83 -19.20 13.18
N SER A 15 -6.73 -18.74 13.76
CA SER A 15 -6.69 -17.69 14.79
C SER A 15 -6.29 -16.30 14.29
N LEU A 16 -5.76 -16.14 13.08
CA LEU A 16 -5.33 -14.82 12.58
C LEU A 16 -6.49 -14.18 11.80
N THR A 17 -7.04 -13.10 12.35
CA THR A 17 -8.05 -12.28 11.65
C THR A 17 -7.37 -11.44 10.55
N PHE A 18 -8.14 -10.96 9.57
CA PHE A 18 -7.66 -10.11 8.46
C PHE A 18 -6.83 -8.89 8.93
N GLU A 19 -7.11 -8.37 10.11
CA GLU A 19 -6.40 -7.24 10.71
C GLU A 19 -5.04 -7.63 11.33
N GLN A 20 -4.86 -8.90 11.68
CA GLN A 20 -3.64 -9.42 12.32
C GLN A 20 -2.68 -10.07 11.32
N HIS A 21 -3.09 -10.23 10.05
CA HIS A 21 -2.24 -10.83 9.04
C HIS A 21 -1.31 -9.77 8.43
N PRO A 22 0.03 -10.00 8.38
CA PRO A 22 1.02 -8.99 8.02
C PRO A 22 0.98 -8.60 6.54
N CYS A 23 0.36 -9.43 5.71
CA CYS A 23 0.12 -9.07 4.32
C CYS A 23 -1.12 -8.19 4.17
N ASP A 24 -2.09 -8.27 5.08
CA ASP A 24 -3.46 -7.82 4.83
C ASP A 24 -3.73 -6.43 5.45
N GLY A 25 -4.83 -6.24 6.19
CA GLY A 25 -5.48 -4.92 6.37
C GLY A 25 -4.60 -3.73 6.76
N TRP A 26 -3.60 -3.93 7.61
CA TRP A 26 -2.65 -2.89 8.05
C TRP A 26 -1.20 -3.16 7.60
N GLY A 27 -1.05 -4.09 6.68
CA GLY A 27 0.21 -4.69 6.31
C GLY A 27 0.75 -4.22 4.96
N ILE A 28 1.49 -5.12 4.32
CA ILE A 28 2.20 -4.90 3.06
C ILE A 28 1.23 -4.47 1.93
N ILE A 29 0.04 -5.08 1.83
CA ILE A 29 -0.95 -4.73 0.80
C ILE A 29 -1.48 -3.31 1.01
N SER A 30 -1.61 -2.85 2.25
CA SER A 30 -2.06 -1.49 2.55
C SER A 30 -1.04 -0.45 2.10
N ALA A 31 0.25 -0.67 2.40
CA ALA A 31 1.34 0.18 1.93
C ALA A 31 1.45 0.18 0.40
N PHE A 32 1.40 -0.99 -0.24
CA PHE A 32 1.35 -1.10 -1.69
C PHE A 32 0.17 -0.31 -2.29
N ASN A 33 -1.03 -0.47 -1.73
CA ASN A 33 -2.24 0.19 -2.23
C ASN A 33 -2.18 1.71 -2.10
N SER A 34 -1.53 2.26 -1.06
CA SER A 34 -1.37 3.71 -0.91
C SER A 34 -0.48 4.27 -2.01
N HIS A 35 0.66 3.62 -2.29
CA HIS A 35 1.56 3.97 -3.40
C HIS A 35 0.85 3.89 -4.75
N TYR A 36 0.10 2.80 -5.00
CA TYR A 36 -0.67 2.66 -6.24
C TYR A 36 -1.70 3.79 -6.41
N LYS A 37 -2.47 4.10 -5.37
CA LYS A 37 -3.50 5.16 -5.40
C LYS A 37 -2.89 6.52 -5.68
N LEU A 38 -1.78 6.85 -5.00
CA LEU A 38 -1.09 8.12 -5.21
C LEU A 38 -0.64 8.26 -6.66
N MET A 39 0.00 7.24 -7.22
CA MET A 39 0.47 7.26 -8.62
C MET A 39 -0.68 7.34 -9.61
N PHE A 40 -1.78 6.62 -9.37
CA PHE A 40 -2.97 6.70 -10.20
C PHE A 40 -3.56 8.11 -10.20
N ILE A 41 -3.72 8.72 -9.01
CA ILE A 41 -4.25 10.09 -8.88
C ILE A 41 -3.34 11.08 -9.62
N GLN A 42 -2.03 11.01 -9.42
CA GLN A 42 -1.06 11.85 -10.13
C GLN A 42 -1.18 11.72 -11.64
N ASN A 43 -1.29 10.49 -12.15
CA ASN A 43 -1.50 10.25 -13.57
C ASN A 43 -2.79 10.89 -14.08
N ARG A 44 -3.89 10.75 -13.32
CA ARG A 44 -5.19 11.31 -13.71
C ARG A 44 -5.21 12.83 -13.66
N VAL A 45 -4.61 13.46 -12.66
CA VAL A 45 -4.46 14.93 -12.57
C VAL A 45 -3.76 15.46 -13.81
N VAL A 46 -2.57 14.92 -14.15
CA VAL A 46 -1.82 15.31 -15.35
C VAL A 46 -2.61 15.06 -16.64
N ALA A 47 -3.32 13.94 -16.73
CA ALA A 47 -4.13 13.60 -17.89
C ALA A 47 -5.38 14.47 -18.06
N TYR A 48 -5.75 15.29 -17.07
CA TYR A 48 -6.85 16.25 -17.16
C TYR A 48 -6.35 17.69 -17.29
N ASP A 49 -5.28 18.08 -16.60
CA ASP A 49 -4.73 19.43 -16.66
C ASP A 49 -4.17 19.76 -18.04
N VAL A 50 -3.32 18.88 -18.60
CA VAL A 50 -2.67 19.12 -19.89
C VAL A 50 -3.66 19.30 -21.04
N PRO A 51 -4.71 18.47 -21.17
CA PRO A 51 -5.72 18.68 -22.20
C PRO A 51 -6.64 19.87 -21.93
N MET A 52 -6.88 20.24 -20.66
CA MET A 52 -7.64 21.44 -20.33
C MET A 52 -6.93 22.71 -20.81
N ASP A 53 -5.61 22.78 -20.62
CA ASP A 53 -4.79 23.91 -21.10
C ASP A 53 -4.70 23.99 -22.63
N ASN A 54 -4.75 22.83 -23.32
CA ASN A 54 -4.58 22.72 -24.77
C ASN A 54 -5.90 22.56 -25.54
N ASN A 55 -7.06 22.53 -24.86
CA ASN A 55 -8.38 22.22 -25.41
C ASN A 55 -8.42 20.91 -26.24
N THR A 56 -7.79 19.85 -25.71
CA THR A 56 -7.74 18.51 -26.33
C THR A 56 -8.45 17.47 -25.45
N GLU A 57 -8.68 16.26 -25.98
CA GLU A 57 -9.27 15.18 -25.19
C GLU A 57 -8.28 14.57 -24.17
N SER A 58 -8.81 14.09 -23.05
CA SER A 58 -8.03 13.41 -22.01
C SER A 58 -7.58 12.02 -22.46
N THR A 59 -6.34 11.67 -22.13
CA THR A 59 -5.81 10.34 -22.42
C THR A 59 -6.45 9.30 -21.49
N PRO A 60 -7.02 8.20 -22.02
CA PRO A 60 -7.62 7.15 -21.21
C PRO A 60 -6.56 6.38 -20.42
N PHE A 61 -6.94 5.90 -19.23
CA PHE A 61 -6.09 5.02 -18.43
C PHE A 61 -6.31 3.57 -18.86
N THR A 62 -5.26 2.91 -19.36
CA THR A 62 -5.36 1.55 -19.91
C THR A 62 -4.95 0.47 -18.91
N ILE A 63 -5.25 -0.79 -19.21
CA ILE A 63 -4.76 -1.94 -18.42
C ILE A 63 -3.22 -1.99 -18.42
N LYS A 64 -2.58 -1.58 -19.52
CA LYS A 64 -1.11 -1.51 -19.60
C LYS A 64 -0.57 -0.51 -18.58
N ASP A 65 -1.21 0.66 -18.45
CA ASP A 65 -0.82 1.68 -17.45
C ASP A 65 -1.04 1.17 -16.02
N ALA A 66 -2.13 0.43 -15.79
CA ALA A 66 -2.40 -0.21 -14.51
C ALA A 66 -1.27 -1.19 -14.13
N ILE A 67 -0.83 -2.05 -15.07
CA ILE A 67 0.25 -3.02 -14.82
C ILE A 67 1.57 -2.32 -14.48
N TYR A 68 1.94 -1.26 -15.21
CA TYR A 68 3.14 -0.49 -14.87
C TYR A 68 3.01 0.21 -13.52
N THR A 69 1.83 0.76 -13.22
CA THR A 69 1.58 1.40 -11.92
C THR A 69 1.68 0.39 -10.79
N VAL A 70 1.18 -0.84 -10.96
CA VAL A 70 1.34 -1.93 -10.00
C VAL A 70 2.83 -2.25 -9.80
N ALA A 71 3.60 -2.44 -10.86
CA ALA A 71 5.03 -2.74 -10.74
C ALA A 71 5.78 -1.63 -9.99
N ASN A 72 5.54 -0.37 -10.36
CA ASN A 72 6.19 0.77 -9.73
C ASN A 72 5.74 0.97 -8.27
N ALA A 73 4.47 0.73 -7.95
CA ALA A 73 3.98 0.81 -6.58
C ALA A 73 4.58 -0.27 -5.69
N TRP A 74 4.81 -1.47 -6.24
CA TRP A 74 5.50 -2.55 -5.53
C TRP A 74 6.97 -2.19 -5.25
N ASP A 75 7.69 -1.64 -6.22
CA ASP A 75 9.08 -1.21 -6.06
C ASP A 75 9.26 -0.11 -4.99
N ARG A 76 8.18 0.62 -4.65
CA ARG A 76 8.17 1.62 -3.57
C ARG A 76 7.95 1.03 -2.18
N VAL A 77 7.46 -0.21 -2.08
CA VAL A 77 7.33 -0.88 -0.78
C VAL A 77 8.73 -1.26 -0.30
N SER A 78 9.20 -0.56 0.72
CA SER A 78 10.54 -0.80 1.25
C SER A 78 10.63 -2.13 2.01
N GLN A 79 11.84 -2.69 2.10
CA GLN A 79 12.09 -3.85 2.96
C GLN A 79 11.78 -3.55 4.43
N GLN A 80 11.96 -2.29 4.86
CA GLN A 80 11.63 -1.87 6.22
C GLN A 80 10.13 -1.97 6.48
N VAL A 81 9.28 -1.54 5.53
CA VAL A 81 7.82 -1.71 5.63
C VAL A 81 7.45 -3.18 5.80
N ILE A 82 8.09 -4.07 5.05
CA ILE A 82 7.86 -5.51 5.18
C ILE A 82 8.22 -5.98 6.60
N VAL A 83 9.42 -5.66 7.08
CA VAL A 83 9.88 -6.03 8.44
C VAL A 83 8.93 -5.51 9.50
N ASN A 84 8.57 -4.23 9.41
CA ASN A 84 7.63 -3.55 10.30
C ASN A 84 6.28 -4.28 10.37
N CYS A 85 5.70 -4.63 9.22
CA CYS A 85 4.44 -5.38 9.18
C CYS A 85 4.55 -6.74 9.89
N TRP A 86 5.68 -7.44 9.77
CA TRP A 86 5.90 -8.70 10.48
C TRP A 86 6.11 -8.51 11.98
N GLN A 87 6.82 -7.47 12.43
CA GLN A 87 7.02 -7.18 13.85
C GLN A 87 5.70 -6.87 14.56
N LYS A 88 4.79 -6.13 13.91
CA LYS A 88 3.47 -5.78 14.47
C LYS A 88 2.60 -6.99 14.78
N THR A 89 2.78 -8.10 14.05
CA THR A 89 2.06 -9.36 14.34
C THR A 89 2.52 -10.06 15.62
N ARG A 90 3.62 -9.59 16.23
CA ARG A 90 4.31 -10.22 17.37
C ARG A 90 4.79 -11.65 17.09
N ILE A 91 4.77 -12.08 15.81
CA ILE A 91 5.32 -13.37 15.36
C ILE A 91 6.86 -13.29 15.33
N LEU A 92 7.40 -12.14 14.93
CA LEU A 92 8.82 -11.87 15.08
C LEU A 92 9.10 -11.53 16.55
N PHE A 93 10.04 -12.23 17.19
CA PHE A 93 10.50 -11.91 18.54
C PHE A 93 11.17 -10.52 18.53
N SER A 94 10.38 -9.48 18.76
CA SER A 94 10.80 -8.08 18.84
C SER A 94 10.48 -7.56 20.23
N THR A 95 11.28 -6.62 20.72
CA THR A 95 11.00 -5.95 21.99
C THR A 95 9.79 -5.01 21.84
N ASN A 96 9.12 -4.65 22.94
CA ASN A 96 8.00 -3.69 22.86
C ASN A 96 8.45 -2.35 22.27
N ASP A 97 9.68 -1.91 22.56
CA ASP A 97 10.24 -0.65 22.05
C ASP A 97 10.38 -0.68 20.52
N GLU A 98 10.84 -1.80 19.95
CA GLU A 98 10.94 -1.99 18.49
C GLU A 98 9.56 -1.99 17.80
N ILE A 99 8.52 -2.47 18.50
CA ILE A 99 7.13 -2.47 17.99
C ILE A 99 6.57 -1.05 17.99
N GLU A 100 6.78 -0.27 19.05
CA GLU A 100 6.32 1.13 19.11
C GLU A 100 7.04 2.03 18.10
N GLU A 101 8.33 1.78 17.84
CA GLU A 101 9.06 2.45 16.76
C GLU A 101 8.50 2.09 15.38
N THR A 102 8.19 0.82 15.16
CA THR A 102 7.56 0.30 13.94
C THR A 102 6.20 0.93 13.67
N GLU A 103 5.35 1.04 14.70
CA GLU A 103 4.01 1.63 14.57
C GLU A 103 4.09 3.11 14.19
N ARG A 104 4.99 3.88 14.83
CA ARG A 104 5.23 5.28 14.48
C ARG A 104 5.73 5.44 13.05
N ALA A 105 6.71 4.64 12.61
CA ALA A 105 7.24 4.73 11.25
C ALA A 105 6.17 4.46 10.18
N PHE A 106 5.26 3.51 10.44
CA PHE A 106 4.16 3.21 9.52
C PHE A 106 3.12 4.33 9.48
N GLU A 107 2.78 4.92 10.63
CA GLU A 107 1.88 6.08 10.70
C GLU A 107 2.48 7.30 9.99
N GLU A 108 3.78 7.57 10.17
CA GLU A 108 4.49 8.65 9.49
C GLU A 108 4.45 8.50 7.96
N GLU A 109 4.71 7.30 7.43
CA GLU A 109 4.61 7.02 5.99
C GLU A 109 3.19 7.20 5.47
N TRP A 110 2.19 6.77 6.26
CA TRP A 110 0.78 6.93 5.89
C TRP A 110 0.37 8.40 5.85
N VAL A 111 0.80 9.19 6.84
CA VAL A 111 0.58 10.64 6.91
C VAL A 111 1.28 11.34 5.75
N ASP A 112 2.52 10.99 5.42
CA ASP A 112 3.25 11.58 4.29
C ASP A 112 2.56 11.30 2.95
N ASN A 113 2.02 10.10 2.76
CA ASN A 113 1.22 9.77 1.59
C ASN A 113 -0.11 10.56 1.54
N CYS A 114 -0.78 10.77 2.68
CA CYS A 114 -1.98 11.62 2.76
C CYS A 114 -1.67 13.07 2.39
N VAL A 115 -0.61 13.65 2.98
CA VAL A 115 -0.16 15.02 2.68
C VAL A 115 0.24 15.14 1.20
N SER A 116 0.92 14.14 0.65
CA SER A 116 1.28 14.10 -0.77
C SER A 116 0.06 14.09 -1.68
N MET A 117 -1.03 13.41 -1.30
CA MET A 117 -2.30 13.47 -2.04
C MET A 117 -2.96 14.84 -1.94
N GLU A 118 -2.99 15.46 -0.76
CA GLU A 118 -3.59 16.79 -0.56
C GLU A 118 -2.89 17.88 -1.40
N ARG A 119 -1.56 17.79 -1.55
CA ARG A 119 -0.78 18.70 -2.40
C ARG A 119 -1.10 18.60 -3.89
N LEU A 120 -1.76 17.55 -4.36
CA LEU A 120 -2.15 17.43 -5.77
C LEU A 120 -3.38 18.26 -6.13
N PHE A 121 -4.10 18.79 -5.15
CA PHE A 121 -5.36 19.51 -5.34
C PHE A 121 -5.35 20.96 -4.84
N ASN A 122 -4.22 21.45 -4.32
CA ASN A 122 -4.00 22.82 -3.84
C ASN A 122 -2.98 23.54 -4.71
#